data_AF-A0A7U9R3N4-F1
#
_entry.id   AF-A0A7U9R3N4-F1
#
_cell.length_a   1.000
_cell.length_b   1.000
_cell.length_c   1.000
_cell.angle_alpha   90.00
_cell.angle_beta   90.00
_cell.angle_gamma   90.00
#
_symmetry.space_group_name_H-M   'P 1'
#
loop_
_entity.id
_entity.type
_entity.pdbx_description
1 polymer ?
#
loop_
_entity_poly.entity_id
_entity_poly.type
_entity_poly.pdbx_seq_one_letter_code
_entity_poly.pdbx_strand_id
1 'polypeptide(L)'
;MSFSDMVVGESGLLVELRCRNSFNEKIYTDITNYLNKHLSEWKSTGFIPVADAVSVFNLIDELSGGSHFWSEEVELRVEDAVLEIQEIISSLEE
;
A
#
# COMPACT_ATOMS: atom_id res chain seq x y z
N MET A 1 -5.99 13.49 3.85
CA MET A 1 -6.34 12.44 2.88
C MET A 1 -6.75 11.21 3.66
N SER A 2 -7.80 10.48 3.28
CA SER A 2 -8.09 9.19 3.92
C SER A 2 -7.12 8.13 3.39
N PHE A 3 -6.88 7.06 4.13
CA PHE A 3 -5.99 5.98 3.67
C PHE A 3 -6.46 5.40 2.32
N SER A 4 -7.77 5.15 2.20
CA SER A 4 -8.38 4.71 0.94
C SER A 4 -8.09 5.68 -0.21
N ASP A 5 -8.14 6.99 0.03
CA ASP A 5 -7.87 8.02 -0.98
C ASP A 5 -6.37 8.06 -1.38
N MET A 6 -5.45 7.74 -0.47
CA MET A 6 -4.02 7.59 -0.78
C MET A 6 -3.74 6.36 -1.66
N VAL A 7 -4.54 5.30 -1.52
CA VAL A 7 -4.37 4.04 -2.26
C VAL A 7 -5.10 4.08 -3.60
N VAL A 8 -6.43 4.24 -3.59
CA VAL A 8 -7.33 4.15 -4.76
C VAL A 8 -7.91 5.50 -5.22
N GLY A 9 -7.59 6.60 -4.55
CA GLY A 9 -8.09 7.93 -4.94
C GLY A 9 -7.56 8.40 -6.29
N GLU A 10 -8.11 9.48 -6.83
CA GLU A 10 -7.74 10.02 -8.16
C GLU A 10 -6.25 10.36 -8.28
N SER A 11 -5.62 10.74 -7.16
CA SER A 11 -4.18 10.98 -7.04
C SER A 11 -3.50 9.94 -6.15
N GLY A 12 -4.08 8.74 -6.03
CA GLY A 12 -3.56 7.64 -5.22
C GLY A 12 -2.47 6.84 -5.93
N LEU A 13 -1.74 6.05 -5.16
CA LEU A 13 -0.58 5.30 -5.64
C LEU A 13 -0.95 4.34 -6.80
N LEU A 14 -2.09 3.66 -6.70
CA LEU A 14 -2.52 2.70 -7.70
C LEU A 14 -2.92 3.37 -9.02
N VAL A 15 -3.51 4.57 -8.96
CA VAL A 15 -3.83 5.36 -10.16
C VAL A 15 -2.54 5.84 -10.85
N GLU A 16 -1.55 6.30 -10.10
CA GLU A 16 -0.25 6.69 -10.67
C GLU A 16 0.44 5.49 -11.35
N LEU A 17 0.39 4.30 -10.72
CA LEU A 17 0.97 3.08 -11.30
C LEU A 17 0.24 2.60 -12.55
N ARG A 18 -1.09 2.61 -12.56
CA ARG A 18 -1.90 2.17 -13.71
C ARG A 18 -1.88 3.15 -14.88
N CYS A 19 -1.99 4.44 -14.59
CA CYS A 19 -2.18 5.47 -15.63
C CYS A 19 -0.86 6.09 -16.09
N ARG A 20 0.14 6.18 -15.20
CA ARG A 20 1.41 6.87 -15.49
C ARG A 20 2.62 5.94 -15.47
N ASN A 21 2.45 4.66 -15.15
CA ASN A 21 3.53 3.67 -15.02
C ASN A 21 4.67 4.18 -14.13
N SER A 22 4.33 4.95 -13.10
CA SER A 22 5.31 5.61 -12.24
C SER A 22 4.99 5.34 -10.78
N PHE A 23 6.02 4.98 -10.01
CA PHE A 23 5.90 4.76 -8.59
C PHE A 23 6.09 6.08 -7.84
N ASN A 24 5.03 6.57 -7.19
CA ASN A 24 5.09 7.81 -6.43
C ASN A 24 5.55 7.54 -5.00
N GLU A 25 6.85 7.70 -4.76
CA GLU A 25 7.49 7.43 -3.47
C GLU A 25 6.91 8.26 -2.31
N LYS A 26 6.40 9.46 -2.58
CA LYS A 26 5.81 10.30 -1.53
C LYS A 26 4.50 9.70 -1.04
N ILE A 27 3.63 9.30 -1.97
CA ILE A 27 2.35 8.66 -1.62
C ILE A 27 2.61 7.34 -0.92
N TYR A 28 3.58 6.56 -1.40
CA TYR A 28 3.99 5.32 -0.75
C TYR A 28 4.46 5.56 0.69
N THR A 29 5.29 6.58 0.92
CA THR A 29 5.76 6.96 2.26
C THR A 29 4.60 7.39 3.18
N ASP A 30 3.61 8.12 2.66
CA ASP A 30 2.40 8.46 3.42
C ASP A 30 1.58 7.22 3.79
N ILE A 31 1.45 6.24 2.89
CA ILE A 31 0.78 4.96 3.12
C ILE A 31 1.50 4.18 4.24
N THR A 32 2.82 4.00 4.14
CA THR A 32 3.56 3.21 5.15
C THR A 32 3.59 3.90 6.50
N ASN A 33 3.67 5.24 6.54
CA ASN A 33 3.55 6.01 7.78
C ASN A 33 2.16 5.86 8.42
N TYR A 34 1.09 5.86 7.61
CA TYR A 34 -0.26 5.61 8.11
C TYR A 34 -0.37 4.21 8.73
N LEU A 35 0.09 3.18 8.01
CA LEU A 35 0.05 1.80 8.49
C LEU A 35 0.84 1.64 9.80
N ASN A 36 2.08 2.11 9.86
CA ASN A 36 2.90 2.03 11.08
C ASN A 36 2.27 2.75 12.28
N LYS A 37 1.65 3.91 12.06
CA LYS A 37 0.99 4.68 13.11
C LYS A 37 -0.22 3.95 13.68
N HIS A 38 -1.04 3.33 12.82
CA HIS A 38 -2.25 2.64 13.22
C HIS A 38 -2.01 1.18 13.63
N LEU A 39 -0.87 0.58 13.25
CA LEU A 39 -0.52 -0.80 13.58
C LEU A 39 -0.55 -1.06 15.09
N SER A 40 0.01 -0.16 15.91
CA SER A 40 -0.01 -0.30 17.37
C SER A 40 -1.44 -0.25 17.94
N GLU A 41 -2.30 0.58 17.36
CA GLU A 41 -3.70 0.71 17.76
C GLU A 41 -4.51 -0.54 17.38
N TRP A 42 -4.35 -1.02 16.14
CA TRP A 42 -5.02 -2.24 15.66
C TRP A 42 -4.59 -3.47 16.46
N LYS A 43 -3.29 -3.59 16.76
CA LYS A 43 -2.75 -4.66 17.60
C LYS A 43 -3.30 -4.61 19.03
N SER A 44 -3.39 -3.43 19.62
CA SER A 44 -3.91 -3.27 20.99
C SER A 44 -5.42 -3.50 21.09
N THR A 45 -6.18 -3.15 20.06
CA THR A 45 -7.65 -3.25 20.06
C THR A 45 -8.16 -4.55 19.45
N GLY A 46 -7.31 -5.27 18.71
CA GLY A 46 -7.70 -6.46 17.94
C GLY A 46 -8.67 -6.13 16.80
N PHE A 47 -8.74 -4.88 16.38
CA PHE A 47 -9.70 -4.40 15.41
C PHE A 47 -9.03 -3.56 14.32
N ILE A 48 -9.29 -3.93 13.07
CA ILE A 48 -8.90 -3.15 11.89
C ILE A 48 -10.20 -2.66 11.24
N PRO A 49 -10.36 -1.35 10.97
CA PRO A 49 -11.49 -0.86 10.21
C PRO A 49 -11.57 -1.53 8.84
N VAL A 50 -12.77 -1.98 8.45
CA VAL A 50 -12.98 -2.68 7.17
C VAL A 50 -12.49 -1.84 5.97
N ALA A 51 -12.67 -0.52 6.01
CA ALA A 51 -12.22 0.38 4.95
C ALA A 51 -10.68 0.37 4.80
N ASP A 52 -9.94 0.30 5.91
CA ASP A 52 -8.49 0.24 5.90
C ASP A 52 -8.01 -1.14 5.42
N ALA A 53 -8.61 -2.22 5.94
CA ALA A 53 -8.30 -3.59 5.52
C ALA A 53 -8.51 -3.78 4.01
N VAL A 54 -9.66 -3.35 3.46
CA VAL A 54 -9.96 -3.43 2.02
C VAL A 54 -8.94 -2.63 1.21
N SER A 55 -8.55 -1.45 1.69
CA SER A 55 -7.57 -0.62 0.98
C SER A 55 -6.18 -1.26 0.98
N VAL A 56 -5.76 -1.90 2.07
CA VAL A 56 -4.51 -2.68 2.14
C VAL A 56 -4.55 -3.87 1.18
N PHE A 57 -5.63 -4.65 1.18
CA PHE A 57 -5.74 -5.80 0.29
C PHE A 57 -5.70 -5.40 -1.19
N ASN A 58 -6.41 -4.33 -1.56
CA ASN A 58 -6.35 -3.80 -2.93
C ASN A 58 -4.95 -3.34 -3.30
N LEU A 59 -4.22 -2.71 -2.36
CA LEU A 59 -2.84 -2.31 -2.59
C LEU A 59 -1.94 -3.52 -2.85
N ILE A 60 -2.00 -4.55 -2.00
CA ILE A 60 -1.17 -5.75 -2.16
C ILE A 60 -1.51 -6.50 -3.44
N ASP A 61 -2.81 -6.72 -3.72
CA ASP A 61 -3.28 -7.43 -4.92
C ASP A 61 -2.75 -6.77 -6.20
N GLU A 62 -2.87 -5.45 -6.26
CA GLU A 62 -2.53 -4.70 -7.46
C GLU A 62 -1.02 -4.55 -7.66
N LEU A 63 -0.27 -4.34 -6.58
CA LEU A 63 1.19 -4.33 -6.64
C LEU A 63 1.75 -5.73 -7.01
N SER A 64 1.16 -6.80 -6.48
CA SER A 64 1.56 -8.18 -6.80
C SER A 64 1.16 -8.62 -8.21
N GLY A 65 0.18 -7.94 -8.82
CA GLY A 65 -0.31 -8.24 -10.17
C GLY A 65 0.70 -7.95 -11.27
N GLY A 66 1.66 -7.04 -11.03
CA GLY A 66 2.68 -6.67 -12.00
C GLY A 66 2.14 -5.91 -13.22
N SER A 67 3.03 -5.36 -14.02
CA SER A 67 2.66 -4.75 -15.31
C SER A 67 3.80 -4.83 -16.31
N HIS A 68 3.51 -5.30 -17.52
CA HIS A 68 4.46 -5.31 -18.63
C HIS A 68 4.89 -3.92 -19.10
N PHE A 69 4.22 -2.86 -18.64
CA PHE A 69 4.52 -1.47 -19.00
C PHE A 69 5.46 -0.79 -18.01
N TRP A 70 5.76 -1.43 -16.87
CA TRP A 70 6.69 -0.87 -15.89
C TRP A 70 8.12 -1.02 -16.38
N SER A 71 8.93 0.01 -16.10
CA SER A 71 10.38 -0.09 -16.19
C SER A 71 10.89 -1.04 -15.10
N GLU A 72 12.06 -1.65 -15.32
CA GLU A 72 12.74 -2.50 -14.32
C GLU A 72 12.87 -1.77 -12.96
N GLU A 73 13.19 -0.47 -12.97
CA GLU A 73 13.25 0.34 -11.76
C GLU A 73 11.91 0.42 -11.02
N VAL A 74 10.78 0.53 -11.74
CA VAL A 74 9.45 0.60 -11.13
C VAL A 74 9.03 -0.77 -10.62
N GLU A 75 9.31 -1.83 -11.37
CA GLU A 75 9.04 -3.22 -10.97
C GLU A 75 9.76 -3.55 -9.66
N LEU A 76 11.06 -3.27 -9.57
CA LEU A 76 11.83 -3.48 -8.34
C LEU A 76 11.28 -2.69 -7.14
N ARG A 77 10.85 -1.43 -7.35
CA ARG A 77 10.25 -0.62 -6.27
C ARG A 77 8.89 -1.15 -5.84
N VAL A 78 8.10 -1.68 -6.78
CA VAL A 78 6.81 -2.31 -6.47
C VAL A 78 7.01 -3.62 -5.70
N GLU A 79 7.96 -4.46 -6.08
CA GLU A 79 8.28 -5.69 -5.36
C GLU A 79 8.73 -5.42 -3.92
N ASP A 80 9.63 -4.45 -3.73
CA ASP A 80 10.09 -4.00 -2.40
C ASP A 80 8.92 -3.49 -1.55
N ALA A 81 8.02 -2.71 -2.16
CA ALA A 81 6.83 -2.19 -1.50
C ALA A 81 5.85 -3.29 -1.06
N VAL A 82 5.65 -4.33 -1.87
CA VAL A 82 4.80 -5.47 -1.50
C VAL A 82 5.34 -6.18 -0.27
N LEU A 83 6.65 -6.47 -0.26
CA LEU A 83 7.29 -7.15 0.87
C LEU A 83 7.17 -6.33 2.15
N GLU A 84 7.48 -5.03 2.10
CA GLU A 84 7.40 -4.15 3.27
C GLU A 84 5.96 -4.07 3.82
N ILE A 85 4.96 -3.91 2.96
CA ILE A 85 3.55 -3.88 3.40
C ILE A 85 3.13 -5.23 3.99
N GLN A 86 3.53 -6.35 3.39
CA GLN A 86 3.21 -7.68 3.92
C GLN A 86 3.86 -7.92 5.28
N GLU A 87 5.10 -7.47 5.50
CA GLU A 87 5.77 -7.56 6.80
C GLU A 87 5.06 -6.72 7.87
N ILE A 88 4.64 -5.49 7.52
CA ILE A 88 3.84 -4.63 8.40
C ILE A 88 2.54 -5.34 8.80
N ILE A 89 1.80 -5.89 7.84
CA ILE A 89 0.52 -6.55 8.14
C ILE A 89 0.72 -7.86 8.92
N SER A 90 1.74 -8.65 8.59
CA SER A 90 2.05 -9.90 9.30
C SER A 90 2.39 -9.66 10.78
N SER A 91 2.96 -8.48 11.09
CA SER A 91 3.25 -8.07 12.48
C SER A 91 2.00 -7.88 13.36
N LEU A 92 0.80 -7.87 12.77
CA LEU A 92 -0.49 -7.86 13.48
C LEU A 92 -0.90 -9.25 13.98
N GLU A 93 -0.37 -10.33 13.39
CA GLU A 93 -0.67 -11.71 13.79
C GLU A 93 0.19 -12.20 14.98
N GLU A 94 1.35 -11.57 15.22
CA GLU A 94 2.25 -11.83 16.36
C GLU A 94 1.79 -11.18 17.67
#